data_AF-A0A927IMP4-F1
#
_entry.id   AF-A0A927IMP4-F1
#
_cell.length_a   1.000
_cell.length_b   1.000
_cell.length_c   1.000
_cell.angle_alpha   90.00
_cell.angle_beta   90.00
_cell.angle_gamma   90.00
#
_symmetry.space_group_name_H-M   'P 1'
#
loop_
_entity.id
_entity.type
_entity.pdbx_description
1 polymer ?
#
loop_
_entity_poly.entity_id
_entity_poly.type
_entity_poly.pdbx_seq_one_letter_code
_entity_poly.pdbx_strand_id
1 'polypeptide(L)' 'MAFGYVTGLFEDEWGTFSIDELMELRWMGIPRIELDLHFDPQPISQLIGPASP' A
#
# COMPACT_ATOMS: atom_id res chain seq x y z
N MET A 1 0.24 0.87 -11.13
CA MET A 1 0.85 -0.18 -10.29
C MET A 1 1.67 0.47 -9.19
N ALA A 2 1.58 -0.02 -7.96
CA ALA A 2 2.36 0.39 -6.80
C ALA A 2 2.85 -0.82 -6.00
N PHE A 3 3.85 -0.62 -5.13
CA PHE A 3 4.39 -1.63 -4.21
C PHE A 3 4.23 -1.14 -2.78
N GLY A 4 3.83 -2.01 -1.87
CA GLY A 4 3.64 -1.64 -0.46
C GLY A 4 3.46 -2.83 0.47
N TYR A 5 3.28 -2.51 1.75
CA TYR A 5 3.01 -3.46 2.82
C TYR A 5 1.52 -3.45 3.15
N VAL A 6 0.90 -4.61 3.17
CA VAL A 6 -0.51 -4.79 3.54
C VAL A 6 -0.57 -5.47 4.90
N THR A 7 -1.41 -4.94 5.78
CA THR A 7 -1.64 -5.48 7.13
C THR A 7 -3.13 -5.58 7.42
N GLY A 8 -3.50 -6.38 8.41
CA GLY A 8 -4.90 -6.48 8.86
C GLY A 8 -5.81 -7.31 7.94
N LEU A 9 -5.22 -8.04 6.99
CA LEU A 9 -5.87 -9.14 6.27
C LEU A 9 -5.49 -10.49 6.91
N PHE A 10 -5.60 -11.59 6.15
CA PHE A 10 -5.23 -12.93 6.63
C PHE A 10 -3.74 -13.04 7.01
N GLU A 11 -2.87 -12.38 6.24
CA GLU A 11 -1.43 -12.32 6.50
C GLU A 11 -0.91 -10.92 6.20
N ASP A 12 0.16 -10.56 6.90
CA ASP A 12 0.90 -9.33 6.67
C ASP A 12 1.94 -9.59 5.56
N GLU A 13 1.86 -8.85 4.45
CA GLU A 13 2.68 -9.14 3.27
C GLU A 13 3.15 -7.90 2.51
N TRP A 14 4.31 -8.05 1.85
CA TRP A 14 4.81 -7.10 0.86
C TRP A 14 4.41 -7.54 -0.54
N GLY A 15 3.84 -6.64 -1.34
CA GLY A 15 3.35 -6.99 -2.66
C GLY A 15 3.11 -5.80 -3.58
N THR A 16 2.69 -6.13 -4.80
CA THR A 16 2.27 -5.13 -5.80
C THR A 16 0.76 -5.09 -5.93
N PHE A 17 0.20 -3.90 -6.14
CA PHE A 17 -1.22 -3.70 -6.35
C PHE A 17 -1.49 -2.66 -7.44
N SER A 18 -2.70 -2.72 -8.03
CA SER A 18 -3.16 -1.71 -8.98
C SER A 18 -3.80 -0.54 -8.25
N ILE A 19 -3.31 0.68 -8.54
CA ILE A 19 -3.93 1.91 -8.01
C ILE A 19 -5.31 2.09 -8.64
N ASP A 20 -5.47 1.75 -9.92
CA ASP A 20 -6.73 1.91 -10.64
C ASP A 20 -7.81 1.02 -10.02
N GLU A 21 -7.49 -0.24 -9.70
CA GLU A 21 -8.42 -1.16 -9.01
C GLU A 21 -8.79 -0.65 -7.60
N LEU A 22 -7.83 -0.08 -6.86
CA LEU A 22 -8.11 0.56 -5.56
C LEU A 22 -9.05 1.77 -5.71
N MET A 23 -8.89 2.57 -6.76
CA MET A 23 -9.73 3.76 -7.02
C MET A 23 -11.18 3.41 -7.42
N GLU A 24 -11.40 2.20 -7.92
CA GLU A 24 -12.73 1.66 -8.22
C GLU A 24 -13.49 1.23 -6.96
N LEU A 25 -12.80 1.06 -5.82
CA LEU A 25 -13.44 0.76 -4.53
C LEU A 25 -14.21 1.98 -4.02
N ARG A 26 -15.46 2.09 -4.47
CA ARG A 26 -16.38 3.16 -4.12
C ARG A 26 -17.70 2.60 -3.62
N TRP A 27 -18.31 3.29 -2.68
CA TRP A 27 -19.65 2.99 -2.19
C TRP A 27 -20.52 4.22 -2.37
N MET A 28 -21.56 4.15 -3.22
CA MET A 28 -22.39 5.30 -3.58
C MET A 28 -21.58 6.52 -4.06
N GLY A 29 -20.47 6.29 -4.79
CA GLY A 29 -19.56 7.32 -5.26
C GLY A 29 -18.49 7.77 -4.25
N ILE A 30 -18.62 7.38 -2.98
CA ILE A 30 -17.69 7.72 -1.89
C ILE A 30 -16.49 6.76 -1.94
N PRO A 31 -15.23 7.25 -1.99
CA PRO A 31 -14.04 6.41 -1.90
C PRO A 31 -14.04 5.59 -0.60
N ARG A 32 -13.67 4.31 -0.69
CA ARG A 32 -13.53 3.43 0.50
C ARG A 32 -12.09 3.23 0.95
N ILE A 33 -11.15 3.70 0.15
CA ILE A 33 -9.73 3.72 0.46
C ILE A 33 -9.34 5.19 0.63
N GLU A 34 -8.71 5.49 1.75
CA GLU A 34 -8.22 6.82 2.09
C GLU A 34 -6.69 6.80 2.08
N LEU A 35 -6.09 7.88 1.59
CA LEU A 35 -4.66 8.12 1.74
C LEU A 35 -4.46 8.96 3.00
N ASP A 36 -3.50 8.57 3.84
CA ASP A 36 -3.09 9.39 4.98
C ASP A 36 -2.53 10.73 4.47
N LEU A 37 -3.07 11.84 4.98
CA LEU A 37 -2.67 13.19 4.61
C LEU A 37 -1.19 13.47 4.92
N HIS A 38 -0.63 12.75 5.90
CA HIS A 38 0.76 12.86 6.32
C HIS A 38 1.65 11.76 5.72
N PHE A 39 1.14 10.97 4.77
CA PHE A 39 1.92 9.96 4.09
C PHE A 39 3.07 10.61 3.32
N ASP A 40 4.30 10.27 3.71
CA ASP A 40 5.53 10.68 3.03
C ASP A 40 6.20 9.45 2.41
N PRO A 41 6.17 9.29 1.08
CA PRO A 41 6.71 8.11 0.42
C PRO A 41 8.23 8.03 0.58
N GLN A 42 8.71 6.90 1.12
CA GLN A 42 10.14 6.63 1.30
C GLN A 42 10.62 5.46 0.43
N PRO A 43 11.89 5.45 -0.01
CA PRO A 43 12.48 4.31 -0.70
C PRO A 43 12.43 3.06 0.18
N ILE A 44 12.05 1.92 -0.41
CA ILE A 44 11.98 0.63 0.30
C ILE A 44 13.31 0.28 0.98
N SER A 45 14.45 0.67 0.38
CA SER A 45 15.80 0.47 0.93
C SER A 45 16.04 1.17 2.27
N GLN A 46 15.16 2.08 2.69
CA GLN A 46 15.21 2.72 4.00
C GLN A 46 14.37 1.95 5.05
N LEU A 47 13.47 1.05 4.62
CA LEU A 47 12.58 0.27 5.48
C LEU A 47 13.09 -1.14 5.74
N ILE A 48 13.63 -1.80 4.70
CA ILE A 48 14.27 -3.10 4.79
C ILE A 48 15.76 -2.90 5.06
N GLY A 49 16.24 -3.50 6.15
CA GLY A 49 17.66 -3.56 6.46
C GLY A 49 18.48 -4.21 5.35
N PRO A 50 19.83 -4.17 5.42
CA PRO A 50 20.67 -4.78 4.40
C PRO A 50 20.24 -6.22 4.14
N ALA A 51 20.14 -6.59 2.85
CA ALA A 51 19.83 -7.96 2.46
C ALA A 51 20.79 -8.89 3.22
N SER A 52 20.23 -9.81 4.00
CA SER A 52 21.04 -10.83 4.66
C SER A 52 21.70 -11.69 3.56
N PRO A 53 23.01 -11.97 3.68
CA PRO A 53 23.80 -12.62 2.64
C PRO A 53 23.34 -14.05 2.34
#